data_AF-A0A9E5MUN8-F1
#
_entry.id   AF-A0A9E5MUN8-F1
#
_cell.length_a   1.000
_cell.length_b   1.000
_cell.length_c   1.000
_cell.angle_alpha   90.00
_cell.angle_beta   90.00
_cell.angle_gamma   90.00
#
_symmetry.space_group_name_H-M   'P 1'
#
loop_
_entity.id
_entity.type
_entity.pdbx_description
1 polymer ?
#
loop_
_entity_poly.entity_id
_entity_poly.type
_entity_poly.pdbx_seq_one_letter_code
_entity_poly.pdbx_strand_id
1 'polypeptide(L)' 'AAAAPIGAGFTFLALATGSIWGRPMWGTWWEWGDPRLTSELVMLFLYFGYMALRAAIDDTSKADR' A
#
# COMPACT_ATOMS: atom_id res chain seq x y z
N ALA A 1 4.12 -0.27 17.83
CA ALA A 1 3.67 -0.08 16.43
C ALA A 1 4.84 -0.20 15.44
N ALA A 2 5.63 -1.29 15.53
CA ALA A 2 6.87 -1.41 14.73
C ALA A 2 6.68 -2.17 13.41
N ALA A 3 5.64 -3.01 13.30
CA ALA A 3 5.40 -3.84 12.11
C ALA A 3 4.69 -3.09 10.97
N ALA A 4 4.04 -1.95 11.25
CA ALA A 4 3.25 -1.23 10.27
C ALA A 4 4.05 -0.63 9.09
N PRO A 5 5.19 0.08 9.33
CA PRO A 5 6.01 0.58 8.23
C PRO A 5 6.68 -0.55 7.43
N ILE A 6 7.00 -1.68 8.07
CA ILE A 6 7.61 -2.84 7.42
C ILE A 6 6.59 -3.52 6.49
N GLY A 7 5.35 -3.72 6.97
CA GLY A 7 4.26 -4.29 6.17
C GLY A 7 3.90 -3.42 4.95
N ALA A 8 3.88 -2.09 5.11
CA ALA A 8 3.66 -1.13 4.02
C ALA A 8 4.79 -1.15 2.98
N GLY A 9 6.05 -1.24 3.42
CA GLY A 9 7.20 -1.36 2.51
C GLY A 9 7.16 -2.66 1.69
N PHE A 10 6.81 -3.77 2.33
CA PHE A 10 6.71 -5.07 1.64
C PHE A 10 5.56 -5.11 0.63
N THR A 11 4.39 -4.58 0.99
CA THR A 11 3.25 -4.46 0.04
C THR A 11 3.56 -3.53 -1.12
N PHE A 12 4.30 -2.43 -0.89
CA PHE A 12 4.72 -1.55 -1.98
C PHE A 12 5.68 -2.24 -2.96
N LEU A 13 6.67 -2.98 -2.44
CA LEU A 13 7.62 -3.71 -3.27
C LEU A 13 6.94 -4.86 -4.03
N ALA A 14 6.03 -5.59 -3.38
CA ALA A 14 5.23 -6.63 -4.02
C ALA A 14 4.39 -6.06 -5.17
N LEU A 15 3.73 -4.93 -4.94
CA LEU A 15 2.92 -4.23 -5.94
C LEU A 15 3.75 -3.73 -7.13
N ALA A 16 4.86 -3.07 -6.86
CA ALA A 16 5.76 -2.55 -7.88
C ALA A 16 6.32 -3.70 -8.73
N THR A 17 6.71 -4.80 -8.09
CA THR A 17 7.20 -5.99 -8.78
C THR A 17 6.09 -6.66 -9.60
N GLY A 18 4.88 -6.78 -9.06
CA GLY A 18 3.72 -7.32 -9.76
C GLY A 18 3.34 -6.50 -11.00
N SER A 19 3.39 -5.17 -10.90
CA SER A 19 3.12 -4.27 -12.03
C SER A 19 4.19 -4.35 -13.13
N ILE A 20 5.46 -4.50 -12.75
CA ILE A 20 6.56 -4.71 -13.70
C ILE A 20 6.38 -6.03 -14.47
N TRP A 21 5.91 -7.09 -13.81
CA TRP A 21 5.62 -8.39 -14.42
C TRP A 21 4.33 -8.42 -15.25
N GLY A 22 3.46 -7.42 -15.15
CA GLY A 22 2.31 -7.27 -16.03
C GLY A 22 2.71 -7.17 -17.51
N ARG A 23 3.79 -6.41 -17.82
CA ARG A 23 4.23 -6.17 -19.20
C ARG A 23 4.60 -7.46 -19.97
N PRO A 24 5.41 -8.40 -19.44
CA PRO A 24 5.70 -9.65 -20.15
C PRO A 24 4.52 -10.63 -20.22
N MET A 25 3.57 -10.55 -19.27
CA MET A 25 2.51 -11.56 -19.14
C MET A 25 1.21 -11.16 -19.87
N TRP A 26 0.92 -9.86 -19.98
CA TRP A 26 -0.34 -9.34 -20.56
C TRP A 26 -0.12 -8.18 -21.55
N GLY A 27 1.11 -7.73 -21.76
CA GLY A 27 1.43 -6.58 -22.64
C GLY A 27 1.13 -5.22 -22.01
N THR A 28 0.47 -5.17 -20.86
CA THR A 28 0.12 -3.96 -20.10
C THR A 28 0.81 -3.98 -18.73
N TRP A 29 1.30 -2.83 -18.26
CA TRP A 29 1.94 -2.74 -16.94
C TRP A 29 0.95 -2.87 -15.77
N TRP A 30 -0.32 -2.60 -16.03
CA TRP A 30 -1.35 -2.58 -15.01
C TRP A 30 -2.67 -2.98 -15.65
N GLU A 31 -3.20 -4.12 -15.23
CA GLU A 31 -4.48 -4.64 -15.68
C GLU A 31 -5.46 -4.55 -14.51
N TRP A 32 -6.42 -3.64 -14.61
CA TRP A 32 -7.46 -3.49 -13.59
C TRP A 32 -8.40 -4.70 -13.53
N GLY A 33 -8.40 -5.52 -14.59
CA GLY A 33 -9.10 -6.80 -14.61
C GLY A 33 -8.45 -7.91 -13.77
N ASP A 34 -7.18 -7.80 -13.35
CA ASP A 34 -6.53 -8.87 -12.56
C ASP A 34 -6.78 -8.68 -11.04
N PRO A 35 -7.53 -9.59 -10.38
CA PRO A 35 -7.91 -9.45 -8.99
C PRO A 35 -6.72 -9.53 -8.01
N ARG A 36 -5.59 -10.10 -8.41
CA ARG A 36 -4.40 -10.23 -7.55
C ARG A 36 -3.70 -8.88 -7.37
N LEU A 37 -3.43 -8.20 -8.48
CA LEU A 37 -2.73 -6.92 -8.52
C LEU A 37 -3.55 -5.80 -7.86
N THR A 38 -4.86 -5.82 -8.11
CA THR A 38 -5.81 -4.87 -7.52
C THR A 38 -6.00 -5.12 -6.02
N SER A 39 -6.04 -6.38 -5.56
CA SER A 39 -6.13 -6.68 -4.12
C SER A 39 -4.90 -6.21 -3.35
N GLU A 40 -3.68 -6.37 -3.89
CA GLU A 40 -2.47 -5.85 -3.25
C GLU A 40 -2.45 -4.32 -3.20
N LEU A 41 -2.97 -3.64 -4.23
CA LEU A 41 -3.10 -2.18 -4.23
C LEU A 41 -4.05 -1.70 -3.13
N VAL A 42 -5.20 -2.36 -3.02
CA VAL A 42 -6.19 -2.07 -1.98
C VAL A 42 -5.59 -2.32 -0.59
N MET A 43 -4.80 -3.39 -0.44
CA MET A 43 -4.12 -3.71 0.82
C MET A 43 -3.05 -2.67 1.20
N LEU A 44 -2.32 -2.14 0.21
CA LEU A 44 -1.41 -1.00 0.40
C LEU A 44 -2.16 0.25 0.88
N PHE A 45 -3.30 0.58 0.25
CA PHE A 45 -4.13 1.71 0.67
C PHE A 45 -4.72 1.52 2.07
N LEU A 46 -5.12 0.30 2.44
CA LEU A 46 -5.54 -0.04 3.79
C LEU A 46 -4.43 0.18 4.81
N TYR A 47 -3.19 -0.20 4.47
CA TYR A 47 -2.02 0.06 5.31
C TYR A 47 -1.78 1.56 5.52
N PHE A 48 -1.83 2.34 4.45
CA PHE A 48 -1.73 3.79 4.54
C PHE A 48 -2.88 4.42 5.31
N GLY A 49 -4.11 3.98 5.07
CA GLY A 49 -5.30 4.44 5.79
C GLY A 49 -5.21 4.14 7.29
N TYR A 50 -4.75 2.94 7.67
CA TYR A 50 -4.52 2.60 9.07
C TYR A 50 -3.42 3.45 9.71
N MET A 51 -2.30 3.65 9.01
CA MET A 51 -1.21 4.50 9.51
C MET A 51 -1.63 5.97 9.62
N ALA A 52 -2.34 6.50 8.62
CA ALA A 52 -2.83 7.88 8.62
C ALA A 52 -3.91 8.10 9.69
N LEU A 53 -4.85 7.15 9.84
CA LEU A 53 -5.88 7.21 10.89
C LEU A 53 -5.24 7.11 12.28
N ARG A 54 -4.28 6.22 12.46
CA ARG A 54 -3.54 6.11 13.72
C ARG A 54 -2.74 7.37 14.01
N ALA A 55 -2.06 7.94 13.02
CA ALA A 55 -1.36 9.21 13.16
C ALA A 55 -2.31 10.36 13.50
N ALA A 56 -3.49 10.40 12.87
CA ALA A 56 -4.52 11.41 13.15
C ALA A 56 -5.14 11.28 14.55
N ILE A 57 -5.21 10.06 15.10
CA ILE A 57 -5.71 9.82 16.46
C ILE A 57 -4.62 10.06 17.53
N ASP A 58 -3.35 9.76 17.24
CA ASP A 58 -2.21 10.10 18.12
C ASP A 58 -1.88 11.61 18.11
N ASP A 59 -2.44 12.38 17.16
CA ASP A 59 -2.20 13.83 17.02
C ASP A 59 -2.98 14.68 18.04
N THR A 60 -3.10 14.21 19.29
CA THR A 60 -3.53 15.06 20.42
C THR A 60 -2.34 15.85 20.99
N SER A 61 -1.09 15.52 20.61
CA SER A 61 0.13 16.20 21.11
C SER A 61 0.76 17.23 20.15
N LYS A 62 0.22 17.49 18.95
CA LYS A 62 0.57 18.72 18.18
C LYS A 62 -0.48 19.82 18.28
N ALA A 63 -1.40 19.74 19.24
CA ALA A 63 -2.20 20.88 19.66
C ALA A 63 -1.39 21.90 20.49
N ASP A 64 -0.09 21.68 20.69
CA ASP A 64 0.83 22.55 21.43
C ASP A 64 1.79 23.30 20.48
N ARG A 65 1.23 23.91 19.43
CA ARG A 65 1.84 25.04 18.75
C ARG A 65 0.79 26.09 18.38
#